data_AF-A0A818W1Z6-F1
#
_entry.id   AF-A0A818W1Z6-F1
#
_cell.length_a   1.000
_cell.length_b   1.000
_cell.length_c   1.000
_cell.angle_alpha   90.00
_cell.angle_beta   90.00
_cell.angle_gamma   90.00
#
_symmetry.space_group_name_H-M   'P 1'
#
loop_
_entity.id
_entity.type
_entity.pdbx_description
1 polymer ?
#
loop_
_entity_poly.entity_id
_entity_poly.type
_entity_poly.pdbx_seq_one_letter_code
_entity_poly.pdbx_strand_id
1 'polypeptide(L)'
;MMGKLGYDIVVSKLDEHELSFSQESLRIYNRIKHIIWYGDLFRLVSPYRSGSDIASLMYVNENQSQAIWFTYLINNRYRAGSNRPILLKGLDPTKTYKIQEINIYPDTNNSTIINENNISGDYLLTCGFNPMVDDKRKSVVIELTEQSS
;
A
#
# COMPACT_ATOMS: atom_id res chain seq x y z
N MET A 1 8.23 6.67 1.38
CA MET A 1 7.62 6.25 2.65
C MET A 1 8.18 4.93 3.21
N MET A 2 8.82 4.04 2.45
CA MET A 2 9.34 2.73 2.93
C MET A 2 10.61 2.78 3.81
N GLY A 3 10.94 3.94 4.36
CA GLY A 3 12.17 4.19 5.13
C GLY A 3 12.01 5.52 5.86
N LYS A 4 13.10 6.16 6.31
CA LYS A 4 13.01 7.51 6.89
C LYS A 4 12.51 8.51 5.83
N LEU A 5 11.33 9.09 6.05
CA LEU A 5 10.78 10.08 5.13
C LEU A 5 11.55 11.40 5.26
N GLY A 6 11.85 12.02 4.11
CA GLY A 6 12.44 13.34 4.00
C GLY A 6 11.98 14.01 2.71
N TYR A 7 12.04 15.34 2.69
CA TYR A 7 11.73 16.15 1.52
C TYR A 7 13.02 16.82 1.07
N ASP A 8 13.40 16.55 -0.18
CA ASP A 8 14.50 17.22 -0.87
C ASP A 8 13.92 17.99 -2.06
N ILE A 9 13.00 18.91 -1.74
CA ILE A 9 12.28 19.74 -2.72
C ILE A 9 12.13 21.17 -2.18
N VAL A 10 12.06 22.15 -3.09
CA VAL A 10 11.86 23.56 -2.73
C VAL A 10 10.38 23.78 -2.43
N VAL A 11 10.00 23.71 -1.15
CA VAL A 11 8.59 23.80 -0.68
C VAL A 11 7.88 25.05 -1.20
N SER A 12 8.59 26.18 -1.37
CA SER A 12 8.01 27.43 -1.88
C SER A 12 7.57 27.40 -3.35
N LYS A 13 7.85 26.31 -4.07
CA LYS A 13 7.44 26.11 -5.46
C LYS A 13 6.24 25.17 -5.61
N LEU A 14 5.75 24.59 -4.51
CA LEU A 14 4.59 23.71 -4.55
C LEU A 14 3.33 24.54 -4.73
N ASP A 15 2.43 24.06 -5.57
CA ASP A 15 1.07 24.60 -5.59
C ASP A 15 0.27 24.18 -4.34
N GLU A 16 -0.95 24.70 -4.20
CA GLU A 16 -1.78 24.43 -3.03
C GLU A 16 -2.15 22.94 -2.87
N HIS A 17 -2.38 22.23 -3.97
CA HIS A 17 -2.72 20.80 -3.94
C HIS A 17 -1.49 19.96 -3.57
N GLU A 18 -0.34 20.27 -4.16
CA GLU A 18 0.94 19.62 -3.87
C GLU A 18 1.37 19.84 -2.41
N LEU A 19 1.22 21.07 -1.90
CA LEU A 19 1.54 21.40 -0.52
C LEU A 19 0.60 20.68 0.46
N SER A 20 -0.70 20.69 0.19
CA SER A 20 -1.71 19.99 0.99
C SER A 20 -1.43 18.48 1.01
N PHE A 21 -1.19 17.89 -0.15
CA PHE A 21 -0.84 16.47 -0.26
C PHE A 21 0.44 16.14 0.51
N SER A 22 1.47 16.97 0.37
CA SER A 22 2.74 16.81 1.10
C SER A 22 2.55 16.82 2.62
N GLN A 23 1.76 17.76 3.14
CA GLN A 23 1.42 17.81 4.56
C GLN A 23 0.65 16.56 5.01
N GLU A 24 -0.29 16.08 4.20
CA GLU A 24 -1.04 14.88 4.51
C GLU A 24 -0.17 13.63 4.48
N SER A 25 0.72 13.49 3.50
CA SER A 25 1.73 12.42 3.46
C SER A 25 2.60 12.39 4.71
N LEU A 26 2.99 13.57 5.25
CA LEU A 26 3.72 13.65 6.51
C LEU A 26 2.90 13.16 7.71
N ARG A 27 1.61 13.52 7.79
CA ARG A 27 0.71 13.05 8.87
C ARG A 27 0.52 11.54 8.80
N ILE A 28 0.22 11.02 7.61
CA ILE A 28 0.06 9.59 7.35
C ILE A 28 1.36 8.85 7.72
N TYR A 29 2.50 9.32 7.22
CA TYR A 29 3.79 8.71 7.52
C TYR A 29 4.06 8.69 9.03
N ASN A 30 3.81 9.78 9.74
CA ASN A 30 4.00 9.82 11.19
C ASN A 30 3.12 8.82 11.94
N ARG A 31 1.91 8.55 11.45
CA ARG A 31 1.00 7.54 12.00
C ARG A 31 1.53 6.12 11.78
N ILE A 32 2.03 5.82 10.57
CA ILE A 32 2.40 4.45 10.18
C ILE A 32 3.89 4.10 10.32
N LYS A 33 4.76 5.08 10.57
CA LYS A 33 6.23 4.89 10.58
C LYS A 33 6.72 3.80 11.54
N HIS A 34 6.01 3.58 12.65
CA HIS A 34 6.38 2.55 13.63
C HIS A 34 6.31 1.14 13.02
N ILE A 35 5.32 0.88 12.15
CA ILE A 35 5.21 -0.39 11.40
C ILE A 35 6.31 -0.48 10.35
N ILE A 36 6.61 0.62 9.66
CA ILE A 36 7.65 0.65 8.63
C ILE A 36 9.06 0.44 9.22
N TRP A 37 9.31 0.96 10.42
CA TRP A 37 10.63 0.90 11.06
C TRP A 37 10.88 -0.41 11.80
N TYR A 38 9.85 -0.96 12.45
CA TYR A 38 10.01 -2.09 13.38
C TYR A 38 9.23 -3.34 12.99
N GLY A 39 8.34 -3.24 11.99
CA GLY A 39 7.58 -4.38 11.50
C GLY A 39 8.39 -5.32 10.62
N ASP A 40 7.88 -6.54 10.48
CA ASP A 40 8.46 -7.56 9.63
C ASP A 40 8.22 -7.24 8.15
N LEU A 41 9.30 -7.24 7.37
CA LEU A 41 9.25 -6.98 5.93
C LEU A 41 9.00 -8.26 5.14
N PHE A 42 7.90 -8.30 4.41
CA PHE A 42 7.57 -9.36 3.47
C PHE A 42 7.64 -8.86 2.02
N ARG A 43 8.54 -9.46 1.23
CA ARG A 43 8.57 -9.26 -0.23
C ARG A 43 7.51 -10.14 -0.89
N LEU A 44 6.59 -9.51 -1.62
CA LEU A 44 5.46 -10.19 -2.26
C LEU A 44 5.71 -10.42 -3.76
N VAL A 45 6.15 -9.38 -4.47
CA VAL A 45 6.49 -9.45 -5.90
C VAL A 45 7.84 -8.78 -6.13
N SER A 46 8.79 -9.55 -6.68
CA SER A 46 10.13 -9.06 -7.01
C SER A 46 10.10 -8.23 -8.30
N PRO A 47 10.76 -7.05 -8.33
CA PRO A 47 10.88 -6.26 -9.55
C PRO A 47 11.69 -6.96 -10.65
N TYR A 48 12.49 -7.96 -10.29
CA TYR A 48 13.32 -8.72 -11.23
C TYR A 48 12.63 -9.99 -11.76
N ARG A 49 11.37 -10.24 -11.34
CA ARG A 49 10.61 -11.39 -11.81
C ARG A 49 10.22 -11.17 -13.27
N SER A 50 10.74 -12.02 -14.17
CA SER A 50 10.38 -11.98 -15.58
C SER A 50 8.85 -12.05 -15.76
N GLY A 51 8.32 -11.17 -16.60
CA GLY A 51 6.90 -11.06 -16.91
C GLY A 51 6.05 -10.30 -15.89
N SER A 52 6.61 -9.86 -14.75
CA SER A 52 5.89 -9.02 -13.79
C SER A 52 5.91 -7.55 -14.20
N ASP A 53 4.76 -6.89 -14.08
CA ASP A 53 4.61 -5.45 -14.32
C ASP A 53 4.67 -4.61 -13.04
N ILE A 54 4.77 -5.28 -11.89
CA ILE A 54 4.67 -4.64 -10.58
C ILE A 54 5.77 -5.11 -9.63
N ALA A 55 6.10 -4.27 -8.65
CA ALA A 55 6.86 -4.63 -7.47
C ALA A 55 5.98 -4.45 -6.24
N SER A 56 6.05 -5.36 -5.27
CA SER A 56 5.16 -5.32 -4.12
C SER A 56 5.80 -5.90 -2.86
N LEU A 57 5.56 -5.25 -1.74
CA LEU A 57 6.03 -5.65 -0.41
C LEU A 57 5.12 -5.08 0.67
N MET A 58 5.14 -5.69 1.84
CA MET A 58 4.40 -5.20 3.00
C MET A 58 5.24 -5.27 4.26
N TYR A 59 4.93 -4.39 5.21
CA TYR A 59 5.40 -4.42 6.58
C TYR A 59 4.25 -4.84 7.49
N VAL A 60 4.48 -5.77 8.41
CA VAL A 60 3.47 -6.23 9.37
C VAL A 60 3.98 -6.01 10.78
N ASN A 61 3.15 -5.51 11.68
CA ASN A 61 3.55 -5.35 13.08
C ASN A 61 3.61 -6.72 13.80
N GLU A 62 4.29 -6.76 14.94
CA GLU A 62 4.60 -8.01 15.66
C GLU A 62 3.36 -8.84 16.02
N ASN A 63 2.27 -8.19 16.43
CA ASN A 63 1.01 -8.85 16.80
C ASN A 63 0.09 -9.14 15.60
N GLN A 64 0.56 -8.87 14.37
CA GLN A 64 -0.16 -9.08 13.12
C GLN A 64 -1.50 -8.34 13.07
N SER A 65 -1.68 -7.26 13.84
CA SER A 65 -2.92 -6.47 13.87
C SER A 65 -2.94 -5.35 12.84
N GLN A 66 -1.79 -4.94 12.31
CA GLN A 66 -1.70 -3.91 11.28
C GLN A 66 -0.60 -4.24 10.26
N ALA A 67 -0.87 -3.89 9.00
CA ALA A 67 0.12 -3.98 7.94
C ALA A 67 0.06 -2.80 6.98
N ILE A 68 1.22 -2.40 6.46
CA ILE A 68 1.34 -1.38 5.41
C ILE A 68 1.89 -2.04 4.15
N TRP A 69 1.08 -2.04 3.11
CA TRP A 69 1.33 -2.72 1.85
C TRP A 69 1.58 -1.71 0.73
N PHE A 70 2.73 -1.84 0.08
CA PHE A 70 3.14 -1.00 -1.03
C PHE A 70 3.14 -1.81 -2.33
N THR A 71 2.54 -1.25 -3.38
CA THR A 71 2.64 -1.81 -4.74
C THR A 71 2.95 -0.71 -5.75
N TYR A 72 3.89 -1.00 -6.64
CA TYR A 72 4.40 -0.08 -7.65
C TYR A 72 4.27 -0.70 -9.04
N LEU A 73 3.84 0.08 -10.03
CA LEU A 73 3.99 -0.24 -11.44
C LEU A 73 5.44 -0.01 -11.86
N ILE A 74 6.07 -1.02 -12.45
CA ILE A 74 7.47 -0.96 -12.91
C ILE A 74 7.61 -1.13 -14.42
N ASN A 75 6.50 -1.28 -15.15
CA ASN A 75 6.48 -1.46 -16.60
C ASN A 75 5.41 -0.57 -17.25
N ASN A 76 5.70 -0.06 -18.44
CA ASN A 76 4.80 0.83 -19.21
C ASN A 76 4.26 0.17 -20.49
N ARG A 77 4.30 -1.17 -20.59
CA ARG A 77 3.70 -1.88 -21.73
C ARG A 77 2.18 -1.72 -21.74
N TYR A 78 1.57 -1.93 -22.91
CA TYR A 78 0.11 -1.90 -23.05
C TYR A 78 -0.54 -2.87 -22.05
N ARG A 79 -1.50 -2.36 -21.25
CA ARG A 79 -2.19 -3.08 -20.16
C ARG A 79 -1.27 -3.60 -19.04
N ALA A 80 -0.14 -2.94 -18.81
CA ALA A 80 0.67 -3.18 -17.61
C ALA A 80 -0.11 -2.84 -16.34
N GLY A 81 0.01 -3.68 -15.31
CA GLY A 81 -0.69 -3.48 -14.04
C GLY A 81 -0.84 -4.76 -13.23
N SER A 82 -1.52 -4.65 -12.09
CA SER A 82 -1.87 -5.80 -11.25
C SER A 82 -3.10 -6.53 -11.82
N ASN A 83 -2.85 -7.37 -12.83
CA ASN A 83 -3.91 -8.14 -13.49
C ASN A 83 -4.41 -9.35 -12.67
N ARG A 84 -3.76 -9.67 -11.55
CA ARG A 84 -4.11 -10.79 -10.66
C ARG A 84 -3.98 -10.37 -9.19
N PRO A 85 -4.74 -10.99 -8.27
CA PRO A 85 -4.53 -10.81 -6.84
C PRO A 85 -3.11 -11.18 -6.43
N ILE A 86 -2.62 -10.50 -5.39
CA ILE A 86 -1.34 -10.75 -4.75
C ILE A 86 -1.64 -11.46 -3.42
N LEU A 87 -1.04 -12.63 -3.24
CA LEU A 87 -1.08 -13.34 -1.96
C LEU A 87 -0.26 -12.56 -0.94
N LEU A 88 -0.90 -12.19 0.18
CA LEU A 88 -0.24 -11.49 1.27
C LEU A 88 0.54 -12.47 2.13
N LYS A 89 1.38 -11.95 3.02
CA LYS A 89 2.22 -12.74 3.94
C LYS A 89 2.31 -12.06 5.29
N GLY A 90 2.55 -12.86 6.32
CA GLY A 90 2.78 -12.36 7.69
C GLY A 90 1.52 -11.97 8.46
N LEU A 91 0.34 -12.11 7.86
CA LEU A 91 -0.94 -11.90 8.55
C LEU A 91 -1.35 -13.15 9.34
N ASP A 92 -2.16 -12.95 10.37
CA ASP A 92 -2.81 -14.02 11.11
C ASP A 92 -4.03 -14.54 10.31
N PRO A 93 -4.11 -15.83 9.96
CA PRO A 93 -5.25 -16.39 9.23
C PRO A 93 -6.58 -16.33 10.00
N THR A 94 -6.53 -16.28 11.33
CA THR A 94 -7.71 -16.29 12.21
C THR A 94 -8.33 -14.91 12.42
N LYS A 95 -7.62 -13.84 12.06
CA LYS A 95 -8.08 -12.46 12.19
C LYS A 95 -8.87 -12.00 10.97
N THR A 96 -9.66 -10.94 11.16
CA THR A 96 -10.30 -10.20 10.07
C THR A 96 -9.70 -8.81 9.97
N TYR A 97 -9.56 -8.32 8.74
CA TYR A 97 -8.90 -7.06 8.45
C TYR A 97 -9.84 -6.14 7.68
N LYS A 98 -9.78 -4.87 8.02
CA LYS A 98 -10.20 -3.78 7.15
C LYS A 98 -9.04 -3.42 6.24
N ILE A 99 -9.33 -3.29 4.95
CA ILE A 99 -8.37 -2.91 3.92
C ILE A 99 -8.71 -1.50 3.46
N GLN A 100 -7.78 -0.57 3.64
CA GLN A 100 -7.98 0.84 3.31
C GLN A 100 -6.80 1.39 2.49
N GLU A 101 -7.08 1.98 1.33
CA GLU A 101 -6.06 2.77 0.64
C GLU A 101 -5.79 4.10 1.37
N ILE A 102 -4.51 4.46 1.47
CA ILE A 102 -4.03 5.69 2.12
C ILE A 102 -3.10 6.47 1.19
N ASN A 103 -2.86 7.74 1.54
CA ASN A 103 -1.95 8.64 0.82
C ASN A 103 -2.35 8.87 -0.65
N ILE A 104 -3.62 9.20 -0.86
CA ILE A 104 -4.23 9.47 -2.16
C ILE A 104 -4.09 10.97 -2.47
N TYR A 105 -3.74 11.31 -3.70
CA TYR A 105 -3.63 12.70 -4.14
C TYR A 105 -5.02 13.38 -4.13
N PRO A 106 -5.14 14.66 -3.71
CA PRO A 106 -6.41 15.38 -3.72
C PRO A 106 -7.16 15.27 -5.06
N ASP A 107 -8.49 15.22 -5.00
CA ASP A 107 -9.40 15.16 -6.17
C ASP A 107 -9.22 13.93 -7.08
N THR A 108 -8.53 12.88 -6.59
CA THR A 108 -8.40 11.61 -7.30
C THR A 108 -9.67 10.77 -7.15
N ASN A 109 -10.61 10.92 -8.10
CA ASN A 109 -11.84 10.12 -8.17
C ASN A 109 -11.63 8.64 -8.52
N ASN A 110 -10.39 8.25 -8.87
CA ASN A 110 -10.03 6.90 -9.31
C ASN A 110 -9.60 5.98 -8.15
N SER A 111 -9.66 6.42 -6.88
CA SER A 111 -9.58 5.46 -5.78
C SER A 111 -10.88 4.65 -5.78
N THR A 112 -10.99 3.63 -6.65
CA THR A 112 -11.99 2.59 -6.53
C THR A 112 -11.79 2.03 -5.13
N ILE A 113 -12.68 2.45 -4.24
CA ILE A 113 -12.45 2.51 -2.81
C ILE A 113 -12.17 1.08 -2.32
N ILE A 114 -10.89 0.75 -2.15
CA ILE A 114 -10.49 -0.36 -1.28
C ILE A 114 -10.79 0.16 0.12
N ASN A 115 -12.03 -0.04 0.55
CA ASN A 115 -12.52 0.11 1.92
C ASN A 115 -13.38 -1.11 2.19
N GLU A 116 -12.77 -2.27 1.96
CA GLU A 116 -13.39 -3.55 2.24
C GLU A 116 -13.18 -3.85 3.71
N ASN A 117 -14.28 -4.02 4.42
CA ASN A 117 -14.27 -4.39 5.82
C ASN A 117 -14.40 -5.91 5.93
N ASN A 118 -13.85 -6.48 7.01
CA ASN A 118 -14.06 -7.87 7.42
C ASN A 118 -13.54 -8.92 6.42
N ILE A 119 -12.40 -8.67 5.78
CA ILE A 119 -11.72 -9.69 4.96
C ILE A 119 -10.89 -10.60 5.88
N SER A 120 -11.08 -11.91 5.80
CA SER A 120 -10.31 -12.83 6.64
C SER A 120 -8.83 -12.86 6.24
N GLY A 121 -7.95 -13.02 7.23
CA GLY A 121 -6.54 -13.23 7.00
C GLY A 121 -6.28 -14.46 6.14
N ASP A 122 -7.02 -15.54 6.38
CA ASP A 122 -6.93 -16.76 5.57
C ASP A 122 -7.19 -16.47 4.08
N TYR A 123 -8.21 -15.68 3.75
CA TYR A 123 -8.48 -15.28 2.36
C TYR A 123 -7.32 -14.46 1.77
N LEU A 124 -6.76 -13.53 2.53
CA LEU A 124 -5.64 -12.70 2.07
C LEU A 124 -4.35 -13.51 1.83
N LEU A 125 -4.15 -14.59 2.59
CA LEU A 125 -2.99 -15.47 2.46
C LEU A 125 -3.17 -16.50 1.33
N THR A 126 -4.40 -16.97 1.07
CA THR A 126 -4.69 -18.07 0.13
C THR A 126 -5.22 -17.61 -1.23
N CYS A 127 -6.11 -16.62 -1.26
CA CYS A 127 -6.70 -16.05 -2.47
C CYS A 127 -6.02 -14.72 -2.87
N GLY A 128 -5.61 -13.93 -1.88
CA GLY A 128 -4.96 -12.64 -2.09
C GLY A 128 -5.92 -11.52 -2.43
N PHE A 129 -5.37 -10.32 -2.57
CA PHE A 129 -6.13 -9.11 -2.93
C PHE A 129 -5.49 -8.40 -4.12
N ASN A 130 -6.29 -7.72 -4.94
CA ASN A 130 -5.76 -6.98 -6.09
C ASN A 130 -5.66 -5.47 -5.74
N PRO A 131 -4.45 -4.87 -5.71
CA PRO A 131 -4.30 -3.45 -5.38
C PRO A 131 -4.70 -2.50 -6.52
N MET A 132 -5.14 -3.04 -7.68
CA MET A 132 -5.61 -2.27 -8.83
C MET A 132 -4.60 -1.21 -9.33
N VAL A 133 -3.32 -1.58 -9.37
CA VAL A 133 -2.24 -0.75 -9.92
C VAL A 133 -2.26 -0.81 -11.45
N ASP A 134 -2.26 0.35 -12.07
CA ASP A 134 -2.23 0.53 -13.53
C ASP A 134 -1.50 1.83 -13.93
N ASP A 135 -1.61 2.24 -15.20
CA ASP A 135 -1.00 3.44 -15.74
C ASP A 135 -1.54 4.75 -15.13
N LYS A 136 -2.77 4.74 -14.62
CA LYS A 136 -3.42 5.85 -13.91
C LYS A 136 -3.08 5.86 -12.42
N ARG A 137 -2.77 4.69 -11.84
CA ARG A 137 -2.47 4.48 -10.41
C ARG A 137 -1.19 3.68 -10.24
N LYS A 138 -0.08 4.31 -10.62
CA LYS A 138 1.26 3.68 -10.67
C LYS A 138 1.83 3.30 -9.30
N SER A 139 1.27 3.84 -8.22
CA SER A 139 1.66 3.52 -6.85
C SER A 139 0.40 3.47 -5.99
N VAL A 140 0.26 2.40 -5.22
CA VAL A 140 -0.86 2.19 -4.29
C VAL A 140 -0.28 1.80 -2.92
N VAL A 141 -0.77 2.46 -1.88
CA VAL A 141 -0.41 2.17 -0.49
C VAL A 141 -1.68 1.80 0.25
N ILE A 142 -1.70 0.58 0.80
CA ILE A 142 -2.84 0.02 1.49
C ILE A 142 -2.46 -0.22 2.94
N GLU A 143 -3.30 0.22 3.85
CA GLU A 143 -3.27 -0.11 5.26
C GLU A 143 -4.27 -1.24 5.53
N LEU A 144 -3.80 -2.27 6.21
CA LEU A 144 -4.64 -3.32 6.77
C LEU A 144 -4.69 -3.12 8.29
N THR A 145 -5.89 -3.16 8.86
CA THR A 145 -6.10 -3.05 10.31
C THR A 145 -7.07 -4.12 10.78
N GLU A 146 -6.68 -4.87 11.80
CA GLU A 146 -7.52 -5.87 12.47
C GLU A 146 -8.86 -5.24 12.88
N GLN A 147 -9.95 -5.97 12.64
CA GLN A 147 -11.27 -5.62 13.14
C GLN A 147 -11.56 -6.50 14.35
N SER A 148 -11.75 -5.89 15.52
CA SER A 148 -12.32 -6.62 16.66
C SER A 148 -13.78 -6.96 16.33
N SER A 149 -14.11 -8.25 16.44
CA SER A 149 -15.50 -8.73 16.35
C SER A 149 -16.33 -8.28 17.54
#